data_AF-A0AAE3B9I1-F1
#
_entry.id   AF-A0AAE3B9I1-F1
#
_cell.length_a   1.000
_cell.length_b   1.000
_cell.length_c   1.000
_cell.angle_alpha   90.00
_cell.angle_beta   90.00
_cell.angle_gamma   90.00
#
_symmetry.space_group_name_H-M   'P 1'
#
loop_
_entity.id
_entity.type
_entity.pdbx_description
1 polymer ?
#
loop_
_entity_poly.entity_id
_entity_poly.type
_entity_poly.pdbx_seq_one_letter_code
_entity_poly.pdbx_strand_id
1 'polypeptide(L)'
;MSVDLDAGLAAIDARFEAEQAASNERDRVFIYDRFLQLVGEVFGENDADWEDICNDAGEAAVGIPGEDDLAQFLIDAQTIDHDVFLVFQTPTKRECYKVKDIEIDQDEHGNEIVRPIALHLLDEIKHLQCWPNTFAPLAAQFPKSDTQFGNAIKVIKGYVHRNLLREQQPGWVPFFDIWNAANWKANFDNAKWPMVMIPYIAERDGVAEWCALDSRMENCYDLIKPTLEDAGCQLTADVWFPGDPQPCPTHFILDRPTIVFDVVRRRSASGVTGTIADPIRDLVRIIAPDGTSETVTIADPNDNPNNADPNAPWVIFRRGQHVGLRSKMTIHKPIEHTITTGGKSPDAINQGAKLISNILLGLLGTAIGMPWLTLGIFDKAVEDVILAWAIFTDHQRKARMGPYSHKSGFETGGGVAVSPSGLQIGRVGLWKTRGYVSFAAEVDDNAPFAMGRHIDVGISAGFEIGNRVWLSNISAARRSWSRTEAPAWQLAVGDYRALEPDGTRALRYVNTLTGAVRQISSST
;
A
#
# COMPACT_ATOMS: atom_id res chain seq x y z
N MET A 1 12.14 47.27 -6.37
CA MET A 1 10.91 46.82 -5.69
C MET A 1 11.37 46.32 -4.32
N SER A 2 11.31 47.16 -3.30
CA SER A 2 11.67 46.75 -1.93
C SER A 2 10.54 45.87 -1.41
N VAL A 3 10.80 44.58 -1.25
CA VAL A 3 9.86 43.69 -0.56
C VAL A 3 9.83 44.16 0.88
N ASP A 4 8.65 44.60 1.33
CA ASP A 4 8.41 44.95 2.72
C ASP A 4 8.45 43.65 3.54
N LEU A 5 9.59 43.42 4.18
CA LEU A 5 9.85 42.20 4.94
C LEU A 5 8.92 42.07 6.14
N ASP A 6 8.49 43.18 6.72
CA ASP A 6 7.60 43.21 7.89
C ASP A 6 6.17 42.85 7.50
N ALA A 7 5.69 43.35 6.35
CA ALA A 7 4.40 42.93 5.79
C ALA A 7 4.40 41.44 5.38
N GLY A 8 5.53 40.94 4.88
CA GLY A 8 5.70 39.52 4.56
C GLY A 8 5.67 38.63 5.80
N LEU A 9 6.37 39.03 6.88
CA LEU A 9 6.37 38.33 8.17
C LEU A 9 4.97 38.29 8.79
N ALA A 10 4.27 39.43 8.84
CA ALA A 10 2.92 39.50 9.39
C ALA A 10 1.92 38.58 8.64
N ALA A 11 2.07 38.46 7.31
CA ALA A 11 1.25 37.55 6.51
C ALA A 11 1.58 36.07 6.77
N ILE A 12 2.84 35.74 7.04
CA ILE A 12 3.27 34.38 7.42
C ILE A 12 2.73 34.04 8.81
N ASP A 13 2.87 34.95 9.79
CA ASP A 13 2.42 34.73 11.17
C ASP A 13 0.90 34.58 11.23
N ALA A 14 0.14 35.45 10.56
CA ALA A 14 -1.32 35.35 10.50
C ALA A 14 -1.78 34.03 9.85
N ARG A 15 -1.04 33.55 8.84
CA ARG A 15 -1.31 32.26 8.21
C ARG A 15 -0.99 31.10 9.16
N PHE A 16 0.11 31.17 9.88
CA PHE A 16 0.49 30.16 10.86
C PHE A 16 -0.54 30.07 11.99
N GLU A 17 -1.01 31.20 12.53
CA GLU A 17 -2.07 31.26 13.54
C GLU A 17 -3.38 30.65 13.03
N ALA A 18 -3.78 30.97 11.79
CA ALA A 18 -4.98 30.40 11.17
C ALA A 18 -4.85 28.88 10.95
N GLU A 19 -3.68 28.41 10.52
CA GLU A 19 -3.40 26.98 10.35
C GLU A 19 -3.41 26.25 11.71
N GLN A 20 -2.88 26.87 12.76
CA GLN A 20 -2.88 26.31 14.12
C GLN A 20 -4.28 26.29 14.75
N ALA A 21 -5.10 27.31 14.47
CA ALA A 21 -6.50 27.33 14.90
C ALA A 21 -7.33 26.23 14.20
N ALA A 22 -7.14 26.05 12.88
CA ALA A 22 -7.82 25.01 12.11
C ALA A 22 -7.37 23.59 12.50
N SER A 23 -6.12 23.43 12.90
CA SER A 23 -5.56 22.16 13.37
C SER A 23 -6.19 21.71 14.71
N ASN A 24 -6.38 22.65 15.63
CA ASN A 24 -7.02 22.42 16.93
C ASN A 24 -8.55 22.26 16.82
N GLU A 25 -9.13 22.55 15.64
CA GLU A 25 -10.55 22.36 15.42
C GLU A 25 -10.88 20.86 15.47
N ARG A 26 -11.95 20.55 16.19
CA ARG A 26 -12.51 19.20 16.27
C ARG A 26 -12.86 18.71 14.88
N ASP A 27 -12.44 17.50 14.54
CA ASP A 27 -12.83 16.86 13.30
C ASP A 27 -14.35 16.66 13.25
N ARG A 28 -14.89 16.76 12.05
CA ARG A 28 -16.31 16.48 11.83
C ARG A 28 -16.47 15.02 11.49
N VAL A 29 -17.36 14.34 12.20
CA VAL A 29 -17.65 12.92 12.00
C VAL A 29 -19.07 12.79 11.50
N PHE A 30 -19.25 12.12 10.37
CA PHE A 30 -20.55 11.92 9.75
C PHE A 30 -20.87 10.44 9.67
N ILE A 31 -22.13 10.10 9.94
CA ILE A 31 -22.67 8.75 9.75
C ILE A 31 -23.47 8.73 8.45
N TYR A 32 -23.16 7.74 7.63
CA TYR A 32 -23.81 7.48 6.35
C TYR A 32 -24.43 6.09 6.35
N ASP A 33 -25.55 5.95 5.65
CA ASP A 33 -26.25 4.66 5.50
C ASP A 33 -25.60 3.77 4.42
N ARG A 34 -26.20 2.60 4.18
CA ARG A 34 -25.78 1.63 3.16
C ARG A 34 -25.72 2.17 1.72
N PHE A 35 -26.37 3.31 1.44
CA PHE A 35 -26.38 3.96 0.13
C PHE A 35 -25.47 5.20 0.10
N LEU A 36 -24.63 5.39 1.13
CA LEU A 36 -23.82 6.58 1.33
C LEU A 36 -24.68 7.87 1.32
N GLN A 37 -25.90 7.78 1.87
CA GLN A 37 -26.73 8.94 2.20
C GLN A 37 -26.47 9.39 3.64
N LEU A 38 -26.37 10.70 3.84
CA LEU A 38 -26.07 11.26 5.14
C LEU A 38 -27.22 10.98 6.13
N VAL A 39 -26.92 10.30 7.22
CA VAL A 39 -27.83 10.08 8.35
C VAL A 39 -27.77 11.27 9.29
N GLY A 40 -26.54 11.65 9.68
CA GLY A 40 -26.32 12.81 10.55
C GLY A 40 -24.84 13.04 10.86
N GLU A 41 -24.56 14.19 11.46
CA GLU A 41 -23.24 14.54 11.98
C GLU A 41 -23.21 14.25 13.48
N VAL A 42 -22.14 13.62 13.95
CA VAL A 42 -21.95 13.31 15.37
C VAL A 42 -21.54 14.57 16.12
N PHE A 43 -22.29 14.87 17.18
CA PHE A 43 -22.00 15.98 18.09
C PHE A 43 -21.89 15.47 19.52
N GLY A 44 -20.89 15.98 20.26
CA GLY A 44 -20.74 15.62 21.67
C GLY A 44 -20.24 14.20 21.90
N GLU A 45 -19.48 13.63 20.97
CA GLU A 45 -18.75 12.37 21.18
C GLU A 45 -17.86 12.43 22.43
N ASN A 46 -17.66 11.28 23.07
CA ASN A 46 -16.80 11.15 24.24
C ASN A 46 -15.33 11.10 23.83
N ASP A 47 -15.07 10.26 22.83
CA ASP A 47 -13.77 9.97 22.25
C ASP A 47 -13.97 9.68 20.75
N ALA A 48 -12.95 9.96 19.96
CA ALA A 48 -12.90 9.52 18.58
C ALA A 48 -11.46 9.42 18.10
N ASP A 49 -11.22 8.45 17.23
CA ASP A 49 -9.93 8.25 16.61
C ASP A 49 -10.06 7.58 15.25
N TRP A 50 -9.12 7.88 14.37
CA TRP A 50 -9.04 7.27 13.05
C TRP A 50 -7.60 7.17 12.58
N GLU A 51 -7.29 6.10 11.86
CA GLU A 51 -5.96 5.81 11.35
C GLU A 51 -5.99 5.60 9.82
N ASP A 52 -5.00 6.18 9.13
CA ASP A 52 -4.69 5.91 7.73
C ASP A 52 -3.33 5.22 7.64
N ILE A 53 -3.27 4.08 6.95
CA ILE A 53 -2.09 3.22 6.84
C ILE A 53 -1.73 3.03 5.37
N CYS A 54 -0.45 3.20 5.04
CA CYS A 54 0.02 3.04 3.67
C CYS A 54 -0.15 1.58 3.20
N ASN A 55 -0.95 1.38 2.15
CA ASN A 55 -1.25 0.06 1.56
C ASN A 55 -1.91 -0.94 2.52
N ASP A 56 -2.56 -0.48 3.60
CA ASP A 56 -3.37 -1.35 4.47
C ASP A 56 -4.64 -0.63 4.91
N ALA A 57 -5.55 -1.35 5.56
CA ALA A 57 -6.78 -0.76 6.09
C ALA A 57 -6.54 -0.33 7.54
N GLY A 58 -6.60 0.99 7.80
CA GLY A 58 -6.63 1.52 9.15
C GLY A 58 -8.00 1.36 9.82
N GLU A 59 -8.02 1.52 11.14
CA GLU A 59 -9.22 1.44 11.96
C GLU A 59 -9.68 2.85 12.37
N ALA A 60 -10.99 3.01 12.57
CA ALA A 60 -11.57 4.23 13.12
C ALA A 60 -12.71 3.90 14.08
N ALA A 61 -12.86 4.71 15.12
CA ALA A 61 -13.90 4.58 16.12
C ALA A 61 -14.39 5.95 16.60
N VAL A 62 -15.65 6.00 17.03
CA VAL A 62 -16.25 7.17 17.68
C VAL A 62 -17.16 6.73 18.81
N GLY A 63 -16.97 7.25 20.02
CA GLY A 63 -17.79 6.96 21.18
C GLY A 63 -19.00 7.90 21.27
N ILE A 64 -20.18 7.41 20.93
CA ILE A 64 -21.43 8.19 20.91
C ILE A 64 -22.22 7.91 22.20
N PRO A 65 -22.72 8.93 22.92
CA PRO A 65 -23.62 8.71 24.06
C PRO A 65 -24.88 7.94 23.63
N GLY A 66 -25.29 6.93 24.40
CA GLY A 66 -26.44 6.07 24.08
C GLY A 66 -27.80 6.79 24.02
N GLU A 67 -27.88 7.99 24.61
CA GLU A 67 -29.05 8.87 24.54
C GLU A 67 -29.19 9.59 23.18
N ASP A 68 -28.16 9.58 22.33
CA ASP A 68 -28.17 10.23 21.02
C ASP A 68 -29.04 9.44 20.02
N ASP A 69 -29.81 10.16 19.19
CA ASP A 69 -30.61 9.56 18.12
C ASP A 69 -29.74 8.74 17.14
N LEU A 70 -28.49 9.15 16.92
CA LEU A 70 -27.53 8.41 16.11
C LEU A 70 -27.10 7.09 16.76
N ALA A 71 -27.00 7.04 18.09
CA ALA A 71 -26.73 5.80 18.81
C ALA A 71 -27.92 4.83 18.69
N GLN A 72 -29.15 5.35 18.79
CA GLN A 72 -30.36 4.56 18.58
C GLN A 72 -30.47 4.03 17.15
N PHE A 73 -30.10 4.84 16.14
CA PHE A 73 -30.02 4.38 14.76
C PHE A 73 -29.04 3.20 14.63
N LEU A 74 -27.86 3.28 15.23
CA LEU A 74 -26.85 2.22 15.18
C LEU A 74 -27.31 0.91 15.85
N ILE A 75 -28.16 0.99 16.89
CA ILE A 75 -28.67 -0.18 17.63
C ILE A 75 -29.90 -0.82 16.94
N ASP A 76 -30.54 -0.15 15.97
CA ASP A 76 -31.76 -0.65 15.32
C ASP A 76 -31.54 -2.04 14.70
N ALA A 77 -32.53 -2.94 14.82
CA ALA A 77 -32.44 -4.29 14.24
C ALA A 77 -32.20 -4.27 12.71
N GLN A 78 -32.57 -3.19 12.03
CA GLN A 78 -32.29 -3.01 10.62
C GLN A 78 -30.81 -2.78 10.30
N THR A 79 -30.01 -2.21 11.22
CA THR A 79 -28.59 -1.93 10.96
C THR A 79 -27.70 -3.17 11.02
N ILE A 80 -28.18 -4.28 11.58
CA ILE A 80 -27.41 -5.54 11.67
C ILE A 80 -26.96 -6.03 10.30
N ASP A 81 -27.85 -5.98 9.31
CA ASP A 81 -27.57 -6.43 7.93
C ASP A 81 -27.19 -5.27 7.00
N HIS A 82 -27.26 -4.02 7.46
CA HIS A 82 -27.00 -2.85 6.63
C HIS A 82 -25.60 -2.30 6.89
N ASP A 83 -24.86 -2.09 5.80
CA ASP A 83 -23.61 -1.35 5.87
C ASP A 83 -23.86 0.07 6.40
N VAL A 84 -22.96 0.52 7.27
CA VAL A 84 -22.91 1.90 7.79
C VAL A 84 -21.50 2.42 7.53
N PHE A 85 -21.38 3.70 7.22
CA PHE A 85 -20.08 4.33 6.96
C PHE A 85 -19.85 5.50 7.90
N LEU A 86 -18.61 5.63 8.37
CA LEU A 86 -18.11 6.77 9.12
C LEU A 86 -17.21 7.60 8.21
N VAL A 87 -17.51 8.88 8.08
CA VAL A 87 -16.68 9.82 7.32
C VAL A 87 -16.08 10.83 8.28
N PHE A 88 -14.76 10.82 8.39
CA PHE A 88 -13.99 11.77 9.17
C PHE A 88 -13.51 12.88 8.25
N GLN A 89 -13.81 14.13 8.61
CA GLN A 89 -13.46 15.29 7.82
C GLN A 89 -12.68 16.31 8.65
N THR A 90 -11.45 16.53 8.23
CA THR A 90 -10.61 17.67 8.62
C THR A 90 -10.74 18.77 7.55
N PRO A 91 -10.28 20.00 7.81
CA PRO A 91 -10.26 21.07 6.80
C PRO A 91 -9.44 20.72 5.54
N THR A 92 -8.50 19.76 5.63
CA THR A 92 -7.55 19.41 4.56
C THR A 92 -7.76 18.02 3.97
N LYS A 93 -8.34 17.09 4.73
CA LYS A 93 -8.44 15.67 4.38
C LYS A 93 -9.77 15.10 4.83
N ARG A 94 -10.35 14.23 4.00
CA ARG A 94 -11.59 13.49 4.29
C ARG A 94 -11.35 12.02 4.05
N GLU A 95 -11.62 11.20 5.05
CA GLU A 95 -11.45 9.75 4.99
C GLU A 95 -12.74 9.03 5.32
N CYS A 96 -12.95 7.87 4.70
CA CYS A 96 -14.16 7.08 4.85
C CYS A 96 -13.82 5.67 5.33
N TYR A 97 -14.64 5.20 6.27
CA TYR A 97 -14.51 3.90 6.91
C TYR A 97 -15.85 3.19 6.89
N LYS A 98 -15.82 1.88 6.69
CA LYS A 98 -17.00 1.01 6.75
C LYS A 98 -17.09 0.36 8.12
N VAL A 99 -18.22 0.52 8.80
CA VAL A 99 -18.46 -0.05 10.13
C VAL A 99 -18.43 -1.57 10.03
N LYS A 100 -17.65 -2.18 10.91
CA LYS A 100 -17.49 -3.63 11.01
C LYS A 100 -18.18 -4.16 12.26
N ASP A 101 -17.95 -3.52 13.40
CA ASP A 101 -18.46 -3.93 14.70
C ASP A 101 -19.11 -2.71 15.38
N ILE A 102 -20.18 -2.92 16.13
CA ILE A 102 -20.79 -1.89 16.99
C ILE A 102 -20.72 -2.40 18.42
N GLU A 103 -19.91 -1.74 19.24
CA GLU A 103 -19.75 -2.07 20.65
C GLU A 103 -20.66 -1.19 21.50
N ILE A 104 -21.30 -1.78 22.51
CA ILE A 104 -22.17 -1.07 23.44
C ILE A 104 -21.59 -1.29 24.84
N ASP A 105 -21.00 -0.23 25.38
CA ASP A 105 -20.41 -0.22 26.72
C ASP A 105 -21.34 0.52 27.68
N GLN A 106 -21.63 -0.09 28.83
CA GLN A 106 -22.35 0.58 29.91
C GLN A 106 -21.43 0.72 31.12
N ASP A 107 -21.23 1.96 31.57
CA ASP A 107 -20.43 2.26 32.74
C ASP A 107 -21.17 1.91 34.06
N GLU A 108 -20.45 1.81 35.18
CA GLU A 108 -21.00 1.51 36.51
C GLU A 108 -22.09 2.52 36.94
N HIS A 109 -22.04 3.72 36.38
CA HIS A 109 -23.00 4.80 36.61
C HIS A 109 -24.25 4.72 35.72
N GLY A 110 -24.36 3.72 34.84
CA GLY A 110 -25.49 3.51 33.94
C GLY A 110 -25.42 4.31 32.64
N ASN A 111 -24.36 5.08 32.42
CA ASN A 111 -24.13 5.78 31.16
C ASN A 111 -23.77 4.78 30.07
N GLU A 112 -24.52 4.78 28.98
CA GLU A 112 -24.30 3.92 27.81
C GLU A 112 -23.49 4.67 26.75
N ILE A 113 -22.52 4.00 26.16
CA ILE A 113 -21.68 4.49 25.07
C ILE A 113 -21.77 3.47 23.94
N VAL A 114 -22.21 3.94 22.77
CA VAL A 114 -22.25 3.16 21.54
C VAL A 114 -21.05 3.53 20.70
N ARG A 115 -20.18 2.56 20.40
CA ARG A 115 -18.95 2.73 19.67
C ARG A 115 -18.97 1.90 18.38
N PRO A 116 -19.32 2.49 17.22
CA PRO A 116 -19.03 1.88 15.93
C PRO A 116 -17.52 1.83 15.68
N ILE A 117 -17.00 0.63 15.41
CA ILE A 117 -15.63 0.37 14.98
C ILE A 117 -15.66 0.09 13.48
N ALA A 118 -14.88 0.85 12.72
CA ALA A 118 -14.89 0.85 11.26
C ALA A 118 -13.50 0.62 10.68
N LEU A 119 -13.45 0.01 9.49
CA LEU A 119 -12.22 -0.22 8.74
C LEU A 119 -12.19 0.65 7.48
N HIS A 120 -11.00 1.11 7.11
CA HIS A 120 -10.80 1.92 5.91
C HIS A 120 -11.27 1.18 4.65
N LEU A 121 -11.82 1.91 3.67
CA LEU A 121 -12.41 1.32 2.45
C LEU A 121 -11.45 0.47 1.60
N LEU A 122 -10.14 0.59 1.83
CA LEU A 122 -9.16 -0.29 1.21
C LEU A 122 -9.42 -1.77 1.55
N ASP A 123 -10.08 -2.06 2.68
CA ASP A 123 -10.47 -3.41 3.08
C ASP A 123 -11.33 -4.13 2.03
N GLU A 124 -12.14 -3.41 1.24
CA GLU A 124 -12.94 -3.99 0.15
C GLU A 124 -12.07 -4.69 -0.92
N ILE A 125 -10.82 -4.25 -1.13
CA ILE A 125 -9.89 -4.93 -2.03
C ILE A 125 -9.43 -6.28 -1.46
N LYS A 126 -9.42 -6.46 -0.14
CA LYS A 126 -9.14 -7.74 0.51
C LYS A 126 -10.31 -8.71 0.35
N HIS A 127 -11.49 -8.24 -0.04
CA HIS A 127 -12.64 -9.09 -0.32
C HIS A 127 -12.83 -9.38 -1.82
N LEU A 128 -11.99 -8.82 -2.69
CA LEU A 128 -12.01 -9.06 -4.12
C LEU A 128 -11.16 -10.28 -4.52
N GLN A 129 -11.72 -11.17 -5.35
CA GLN A 129 -10.99 -12.33 -5.89
C GLN A 129 -10.49 -12.07 -7.31
N CYS A 130 -9.24 -12.45 -7.61
CA CYS A 130 -8.65 -12.29 -8.94
C CYS A 130 -8.87 -13.52 -9.83
N TRP A 131 -9.92 -13.49 -10.66
CA TRP A 131 -10.31 -14.61 -11.52
C TRP A 131 -9.32 -14.89 -12.69
N PRO A 132 -9.12 -16.16 -13.10
CA PRO A 132 -8.34 -16.54 -14.28
C PRO A 132 -8.92 -16.01 -15.60
N ASN A 133 -10.25 -16.02 -15.71
CA ASN A 133 -10.95 -15.34 -16.79
C ASN A 133 -12.19 -14.65 -16.25
N THR A 134 -12.11 -13.32 -16.16
CA THR A 134 -13.17 -12.47 -15.63
C THR A 134 -14.46 -12.50 -16.47
N PHE A 135 -14.38 -12.88 -17.75
CA PHE A 135 -15.54 -12.97 -18.64
C PHE A 135 -16.14 -14.37 -18.72
N ALA A 136 -15.39 -15.41 -18.33
CA ALA A 136 -15.88 -16.77 -18.47
C ALA A 136 -16.86 -17.15 -17.34
N PRO A 137 -17.89 -17.97 -17.61
CA PRO A 137 -18.73 -18.51 -16.55
C PRO A 137 -17.91 -19.41 -15.62
N LEU A 138 -18.39 -19.61 -14.39
CA LEU A 138 -17.71 -20.49 -13.42
C LEU A 138 -17.51 -21.92 -13.97
N ALA A 139 -18.46 -22.40 -14.78
CA ALA A 139 -18.42 -23.74 -15.38
C ALA A 139 -17.25 -23.96 -16.36
N ALA A 140 -16.63 -22.90 -16.89
CA ALA A 140 -15.59 -23.01 -17.92
C ALA A 140 -14.56 -21.89 -17.82
N GLN A 141 -13.63 -21.99 -16.87
CA GLN A 141 -12.53 -21.04 -16.71
C GLN A 141 -11.35 -21.37 -17.65
N PHE A 142 -11.31 -20.74 -18.82
CA PHE A 142 -10.18 -20.79 -19.76
C PHE A 142 -9.75 -19.36 -20.10
N PRO A 143 -8.48 -18.96 -19.93
CA PRO A 143 -7.32 -19.73 -19.46
C PRO A 143 -7.38 -20.13 -17.97
N LYS A 144 -6.49 -21.07 -17.56
CA LYS A 144 -6.43 -21.61 -16.18
C LYS A 144 -5.81 -20.66 -15.15
N SER A 145 -5.05 -19.68 -15.63
CA SER A 145 -4.53 -18.57 -14.84
C SER A 145 -4.55 -17.31 -15.70
N ASP A 146 -4.72 -16.16 -15.06
CA ASP A 146 -4.57 -14.85 -15.71
C ASP A 146 -3.15 -14.38 -15.46
N THR A 147 -2.31 -14.35 -16.49
CA THR A 147 -0.94 -13.84 -16.40
C THR A 147 -0.82 -12.54 -17.16
N GLN A 148 -0.35 -11.49 -16.48
CA GLN A 148 -0.20 -10.16 -17.05
C GLN A 148 1.18 -9.58 -16.80
N PHE A 149 1.62 -8.75 -17.74
CA PHE A 149 2.96 -8.19 -17.79
C PHE A 149 2.92 -6.72 -18.19
N GLY A 150 3.77 -5.90 -17.60
CA GLY A 150 3.93 -4.50 -18.00
C GLY A 150 4.27 -3.59 -16.83
N ASN A 151 4.04 -2.30 -17.01
CA ASN A 151 4.12 -1.29 -15.95
C ASN A 151 3.23 -1.70 -14.76
N ALA A 152 3.80 -1.75 -13.55
CA ALA A 152 3.13 -2.19 -12.33
C ALA A 152 1.79 -1.48 -12.08
N ILE A 153 1.74 -0.15 -12.24
CA ILE A 153 0.50 0.62 -12.05
C ILE A 153 -0.58 0.14 -13.03
N LYS A 154 -0.19 -0.03 -14.29
CA LYS A 154 -1.10 -0.47 -15.34
C LYS A 154 -1.63 -1.87 -15.05
N VAL A 155 -0.75 -2.81 -14.70
CA VAL A 155 -1.14 -4.20 -14.42
C VAL A 155 -2.09 -4.28 -13.22
N ILE A 156 -1.77 -3.61 -12.10
CA ILE A 156 -2.58 -3.63 -10.88
C ILE A 156 -3.96 -3.02 -11.11
N LYS A 157 -4.03 -1.81 -11.69
CA LYS A 157 -5.31 -1.17 -12.05
C LYS A 157 -6.15 -2.06 -12.95
N GLY A 158 -5.50 -2.72 -13.92
CA GLY A 158 -6.14 -3.65 -14.84
C GLY A 158 -6.71 -4.89 -14.17
N TYR A 159 -6.06 -5.44 -13.14
CA TYR A 159 -6.58 -6.58 -12.37
C TYR A 159 -7.82 -6.18 -11.57
N VAL A 160 -7.71 -5.14 -10.75
CA VAL A 160 -8.80 -4.71 -9.88
C VAL A 160 -10.02 -4.34 -10.73
N HIS A 161 -9.83 -3.53 -11.77
CA HIS A 161 -10.93 -3.10 -12.64
C HIS A 161 -11.68 -4.26 -13.29
N ARG A 162 -10.98 -5.28 -13.85
CA ARG A 162 -11.65 -6.41 -14.52
C ARG A 162 -12.38 -7.36 -13.56
N ASN A 163 -11.93 -7.45 -12.31
CA ASN A 163 -12.63 -8.25 -11.31
C ASN A 163 -13.86 -7.50 -10.78
N LEU A 164 -13.72 -6.20 -10.48
CA LEU A 164 -14.87 -5.32 -10.18
C LEU A 164 -15.90 -5.32 -11.30
N LEU A 165 -15.44 -5.33 -12.55
CA LEU A 165 -16.30 -5.41 -13.71
C LEU A 165 -17.18 -6.66 -13.70
N ARG A 166 -16.58 -7.81 -13.40
CA ARG A 166 -17.28 -9.09 -13.38
C ARG A 166 -18.41 -9.10 -12.35
N GLU A 167 -18.18 -8.50 -11.19
CA GLU A 167 -19.13 -8.48 -10.07
C GLU A 167 -20.24 -7.45 -10.29
N GLN A 168 -19.88 -6.25 -10.74
CA GLN A 168 -20.80 -5.12 -10.83
C GLN A 168 -21.55 -5.04 -12.16
N GLN A 169 -20.93 -5.50 -13.26
CA GLN A 169 -21.53 -5.47 -14.59
C GLN A 169 -21.21 -6.77 -15.36
N PRO A 170 -21.72 -7.93 -14.89
CA PRO A 170 -21.49 -9.20 -15.55
C PRO A 170 -21.98 -9.17 -17.00
N GLY A 171 -21.12 -9.59 -17.93
CA GLY A 171 -21.42 -9.56 -19.37
C GLY A 171 -21.16 -8.23 -20.07
N TRP A 172 -20.43 -7.29 -19.45
CA TRP A 172 -19.94 -6.11 -20.14
C TRP A 172 -19.10 -6.49 -21.37
N VAL A 173 -19.17 -5.61 -22.37
CA VAL A 173 -18.83 -5.85 -23.77
C VAL A 173 -17.54 -6.69 -23.90
N PRO A 174 -17.61 -7.86 -24.58
CA PRO A 174 -16.40 -8.60 -24.94
C PRO A 174 -15.42 -7.66 -25.65
N PHE A 175 -14.14 -7.70 -25.27
CA PHE A 175 -13.08 -6.86 -25.85
C PHE A 175 -13.12 -5.37 -25.48
N PHE A 176 -13.73 -5.01 -24.34
CA PHE A 176 -13.58 -3.67 -23.77
C PHE A 176 -12.10 -3.34 -23.52
N ASP A 177 -11.56 -2.40 -24.30
CA ASP A 177 -10.20 -1.90 -24.06
C ASP A 177 -10.24 -0.88 -22.91
N ILE A 178 -9.85 -1.37 -21.73
CA ILE A 178 -9.76 -0.60 -20.48
C ILE A 178 -8.76 0.56 -20.54
N TRP A 179 -7.90 0.60 -21.57
CA TRP A 179 -6.88 1.64 -21.76
C TRP A 179 -7.35 2.79 -22.65
N ASN A 180 -8.55 2.71 -23.23
CA ASN A 180 -9.07 3.71 -24.15
C ASN A 180 -10.21 4.52 -23.53
N ALA A 181 -9.99 5.81 -23.33
CA ALA A 181 -10.97 6.75 -22.76
C ALA A 181 -12.32 6.79 -23.51
N ALA A 182 -12.33 6.61 -24.83
CA ALA A 182 -13.56 6.63 -25.62
C ALA A 182 -14.48 5.45 -25.28
N ASN A 183 -13.90 4.29 -24.97
CA ASN A 183 -14.67 3.11 -24.59
C ASN A 183 -15.36 3.30 -23.25
N TRP A 184 -14.66 3.89 -22.27
CA TRP A 184 -15.25 4.26 -20.98
C TRP A 184 -16.44 5.20 -21.16
N LYS A 185 -16.29 6.30 -21.91
CA LYS A 185 -17.39 7.25 -22.13
C LYS A 185 -18.62 6.63 -22.78
N ALA A 186 -18.41 5.70 -23.71
CA ALA A 186 -19.50 5.09 -24.46
C ALA A 186 -20.25 4.00 -23.67
N ASN A 187 -19.59 3.34 -22.71
CA ASN A 187 -20.11 2.09 -22.13
C ASN A 187 -20.16 2.07 -20.59
N PHE A 188 -19.62 3.09 -19.90
CA PHE A 188 -19.65 3.18 -18.45
C PHE A 188 -21.05 3.54 -17.97
N ASP A 189 -21.72 2.57 -17.33
CA ASP A 189 -23.05 2.75 -16.75
C ASP A 189 -22.90 2.99 -15.25
N ASN A 190 -22.74 4.26 -14.90
CA ASN A 190 -22.50 4.71 -13.53
C ASN A 190 -23.48 4.09 -12.49
N ALA A 191 -24.73 3.75 -12.88
CA ALA A 191 -25.70 3.18 -11.94
C ALA A 191 -25.32 1.79 -11.43
N LYS A 192 -24.44 1.09 -12.15
CA LYS A 192 -23.97 -0.25 -11.81
C LYS A 192 -22.65 -0.27 -11.06
N TRP A 193 -21.96 0.86 -10.92
CA TRP A 193 -20.61 0.93 -10.37
C TRP A 193 -20.59 1.65 -9.03
N PRO A 194 -21.02 1.02 -7.91
CA PRO A 194 -20.79 1.57 -6.57
C PRO A 194 -19.31 1.67 -6.21
N MET A 195 -18.45 0.87 -6.85
CA MET A 195 -17.00 0.88 -6.68
C MET A 195 -16.28 0.94 -8.03
N VAL A 196 -15.27 1.79 -8.18
CA VAL A 196 -14.52 1.92 -9.44
C VAL A 196 -13.03 2.04 -9.20
N MET A 197 -12.24 1.28 -9.96
CA MET A 197 -10.81 1.51 -10.10
C MET A 197 -10.56 2.50 -11.23
N ILE A 198 -9.84 3.59 -10.95
CA ILE A 198 -9.50 4.59 -11.96
C ILE A 198 -8.63 3.94 -13.05
N PRO A 199 -8.91 4.19 -14.34
CA PRO A 199 -8.08 3.68 -15.43
C PRO A 199 -6.65 4.22 -15.35
N TYR A 200 -5.72 3.50 -15.99
CA TYR A 200 -4.35 3.98 -16.14
C TYR A 200 -4.29 5.14 -17.15
N ILE A 201 -3.78 6.29 -16.72
CA ILE A 201 -3.61 7.48 -17.56
C ILE A 201 -2.12 7.81 -17.58
N ALA A 202 -1.45 7.58 -18.71
CA ALA A 202 0.01 7.65 -18.81
C ALA A 202 0.58 9.02 -18.40
N GLU A 203 -0.11 10.11 -18.75
CA GLU A 203 0.30 11.48 -18.42
C GLU A 203 0.14 11.81 -16.93
N ARG A 204 -0.82 11.18 -16.24
CA ARG A 204 -1.11 11.41 -14.82
C ARG A 204 -0.30 10.49 -13.92
N ASP A 205 -0.25 9.20 -14.26
CA ASP A 205 0.29 8.14 -13.40
C ASP A 205 1.78 7.89 -13.65
N GLY A 206 2.28 8.27 -14.84
CA GLY A 206 3.66 8.03 -15.25
C GLY A 206 4.00 6.54 -15.39
N VAL A 207 5.29 6.24 -15.35
CA VAL A 207 5.83 4.89 -15.62
C VAL A 207 6.47 4.30 -14.38
N ALA A 208 5.92 3.21 -13.84
CA ALA A 208 6.51 2.44 -12.75
C ALA A 208 7.24 1.20 -13.25
N GLU A 209 7.85 0.46 -12.32
CA GLU A 209 8.66 -0.72 -12.61
C GLU A 209 7.85 -1.79 -13.34
N TRP A 210 8.54 -2.59 -14.16
CA TRP A 210 7.89 -3.69 -14.85
C TRP A 210 7.60 -4.83 -13.87
N CYS A 211 6.37 -5.34 -13.89
CA CYS A 211 5.95 -6.47 -13.06
C CYS A 211 5.33 -7.59 -13.90
N ALA A 212 5.29 -8.78 -13.29
CA ALA A 212 4.58 -9.95 -13.78
C ALA A 212 3.67 -10.47 -12.68
N LEU A 213 2.36 -10.44 -12.88
CA LEU A 213 1.39 -11.03 -11.96
C LEU A 213 0.73 -12.23 -12.63
N ASP A 214 0.52 -13.30 -11.86
CA ASP A 214 -0.25 -14.48 -12.27
C ASP A 214 -1.26 -14.76 -11.16
N SER A 215 -2.54 -14.94 -11.52
CA SER A 215 -3.58 -15.27 -10.54
C SER A 215 -4.38 -16.50 -10.93
N ARG A 216 -4.74 -17.30 -9.92
CA ARG A 216 -5.64 -18.46 -10.01
C ARG A 216 -6.78 -18.38 -8.99
N MET A 217 -7.54 -17.29 -9.00
CA MET A 217 -8.54 -16.94 -7.96
C MET A 217 -7.91 -16.62 -6.60
N GLU A 218 -6.71 -16.07 -6.61
CA GLU A 218 -6.06 -15.59 -5.40
C GLU A 218 -6.75 -14.32 -4.89
N ASN A 219 -6.55 -14.02 -3.61
CA ASN A 219 -7.00 -12.78 -3.01
C ASN A 219 -6.33 -11.58 -3.71
N CYS A 220 -7.11 -10.56 -4.09
CA CYS A 220 -6.57 -9.44 -4.86
C CYS A 220 -5.50 -8.67 -4.08
N TYR A 221 -5.74 -8.40 -2.80
CA TYR A 221 -4.80 -7.67 -1.95
C TYR A 221 -3.47 -8.41 -1.79
N ASP A 222 -3.51 -9.71 -1.46
CA ASP A 222 -2.31 -10.52 -1.29
C ASP A 222 -1.48 -10.63 -2.58
N LEU A 223 -2.15 -10.67 -3.74
CA LEU A 223 -1.51 -10.70 -5.05
C LEU A 223 -0.79 -9.38 -5.38
N ILE A 224 -1.42 -8.24 -5.12
CA ILE A 224 -0.90 -6.92 -5.58
C ILE A 224 0.03 -6.27 -4.57
N LYS A 225 -0.14 -6.52 -3.26
CA LYS A 225 0.64 -5.86 -2.19
C LYS A 225 2.15 -5.95 -2.38
N PRO A 226 2.75 -7.12 -2.69
CA PRO A 226 4.20 -7.22 -2.89
C PRO A 226 4.68 -6.38 -4.09
N THR A 227 3.84 -6.23 -5.12
CA THR A 227 4.18 -5.46 -6.32
C THR A 227 4.03 -3.95 -6.09
N LEU A 228 3.00 -3.53 -5.34
CA LEU A 228 2.85 -2.14 -4.90
C LEU A 228 4.07 -1.70 -4.09
N GLU A 229 4.50 -2.55 -3.17
CA GLU A 229 5.69 -2.32 -2.37
C GLU A 229 6.94 -2.24 -3.25
N ASP A 230 7.25 -3.26 -4.04
CA ASP A 230 8.47 -3.26 -4.86
C ASP A 230 8.55 -2.02 -5.78
N ALA A 231 7.44 -1.67 -6.43
CA ALA A 231 7.38 -0.52 -7.35
C ALA A 231 7.33 0.86 -6.66
N GLY A 232 7.18 0.93 -5.33
CA GLY A 232 7.04 2.21 -4.62
C GLY A 232 5.71 2.93 -4.88
N CYS A 233 4.66 2.15 -5.12
CA CYS A 233 3.29 2.63 -5.34
C CYS A 233 2.43 2.48 -4.09
N GLN A 234 1.43 3.35 -3.96
CA GLN A 234 0.40 3.30 -2.94
C GLN A 234 -0.96 3.04 -3.60
N LEU A 235 -1.71 2.09 -3.05
CA LEU A 235 -3.13 1.91 -3.32
C LEU A 235 -3.92 2.85 -2.40
N THR A 236 -4.79 3.67 -2.99
CA THR A 236 -5.70 4.58 -2.27
C THR A 236 -7.15 4.17 -2.51
N ALA A 237 -8.02 4.47 -1.54
CA ALA A 237 -9.43 4.13 -1.59
C ALA A 237 -10.24 5.28 -0.98
N ASP A 238 -10.81 6.13 -1.82
CA ASP A 238 -11.53 7.34 -1.41
C ASP A 238 -13.03 7.21 -1.74
N VAL A 239 -13.88 8.03 -1.12
CA VAL A 239 -15.28 8.20 -1.58
C VAL A 239 -15.43 9.50 -2.33
N TRP A 240 -15.96 9.39 -3.55
CA TRP A 240 -16.45 10.54 -4.30
C TRP A 240 -17.91 10.80 -3.92
N PHE A 241 -18.24 12.02 -3.50
CA PHE A 241 -19.60 12.49 -3.27
C PHE A 241 -20.04 13.45 -4.38
N PRO A 242 -21.35 13.54 -4.68
CA PRO A 242 -21.88 14.52 -5.62
C PRO A 242 -21.50 15.96 -5.24
N GLY A 243 -20.71 16.60 -6.10
CA GLY A 243 -20.17 17.96 -5.91
C GLY A 243 -18.65 18.00 -5.80
N ASP A 244 -18.02 16.87 -5.48
CA ASP A 244 -16.57 16.77 -5.48
C ASP A 244 -15.98 16.84 -6.91
N PRO A 245 -14.71 17.27 -7.07
CA PRO A 245 -14.02 17.20 -8.34
C PRO A 245 -14.06 15.79 -8.94
N GLN A 246 -14.41 15.68 -10.22
CA GLN A 246 -14.49 14.40 -10.90
C GLN A 246 -13.11 13.72 -10.96
N PRO A 247 -12.98 12.42 -10.61
CA PRO A 247 -11.68 11.76 -10.52
C PRO A 247 -11.00 11.60 -11.89
N CYS A 248 -11.78 11.27 -12.93
CA CYS A 248 -11.29 11.16 -14.30
C CYS A 248 -12.34 11.61 -15.33
N PRO A 249 -12.57 12.93 -15.49
CA PRO A 249 -13.59 13.48 -16.39
C PRO A 249 -13.37 13.13 -17.86
N THR A 250 -12.16 12.71 -18.21
CA THR A 250 -11.80 12.23 -19.55
C THR A 250 -12.34 10.84 -19.86
N HIS A 251 -12.74 10.04 -18.87
CA HIS A 251 -13.17 8.64 -19.04
C HIS A 251 -14.63 8.45 -18.68
N PHE A 252 -15.05 8.94 -17.51
CA PHE A 252 -16.44 8.83 -17.05
C PHE A 252 -16.82 10.01 -16.16
N ILE A 253 -18.11 10.13 -15.87
CA ILE A 253 -18.69 11.13 -14.96
C ILE A 253 -19.49 10.38 -13.91
N LEU A 254 -19.16 10.63 -12.65
CA LEU A 254 -19.90 10.13 -11.50
C LEU A 254 -21.03 11.11 -11.13
N ASP A 255 -22.15 10.57 -10.68
CA ASP A 255 -23.40 11.30 -10.35
C ASP A 255 -24.00 10.88 -9.00
N ARG A 256 -23.52 9.78 -8.42
CA ARG A 256 -23.91 9.20 -7.14
C ARG A 256 -22.65 8.88 -6.32
N PRO A 257 -22.74 8.78 -4.98
CA PRO A 257 -21.61 8.38 -4.17
C PRO A 257 -20.96 7.09 -4.70
N THR A 258 -19.63 7.08 -4.83
CA THR A 258 -18.90 5.95 -5.42
C THR A 258 -17.55 5.81 -4.70
N ILE A 259 -17.20 4.58 -4.34
CA ILE A 259 -15.87 4.25 -3.83
C ILE A 259 -14.89 4.23 -4.99
N VAL A 260 -13.84 5.02 -4.91
CA VAL A 260 -12.85 5.22 -5.96
C VAL A 260 -11.50 4.69 -5.50
N PHE A 261 -11.04 3.64 -6.16
CA PHE A 261 -9.70 3.10 -5.95
C PHE A 261 -8.72 3.72 -6.96
N ASP A 262 -7.52 4.04 -6.51
CA ASP A 262 -6.42 4.49 -7.38
C ASP A 262 -5.08 3.87 -6.96
N VAL A 263 -4.13 3.87 -7.88
CA VAL A 263 -2.74 3.48 -7.60
C VAL A 263 -1.86 4.68 -7.89
N VAL A 264 -1.41 5.33 -6.82
CA VAL A 264 -0.59 6.54 -6.86
C VAL A 264 0.87 6.16 -6.73
N ARG A 265 1.70 6.73 -7.59
CA ARG A 265 3.15 6.57 -7.47
C ARG A 265 3.69 7.50 -6.38
N ARG A 266 4.26 6.93 -5.32
CA ARG A 266 4.88 7.73 -4.24
C ARG A 266 6.40 7.82 -4.36
N ARG A 267 7.03 6.80 -4.94
CA ARG A 267 8.48 6.78 -5.17
C ARG A 267 8.81 6.23 -6.55
N SER A 268 9.78 6.86 -7.24
CA SER A 268 10.38 6.34 -8.46
C SER A 268 11.79 5.87 -8.17
N ALA A 269 12.11 4.60 -8.45
CA ALA A 269 13.50 4.24 -8.65
C ALA A 269 14.07 5.00 -9.86
N SER A 270 15.32 5.45 -9.78
CA SER A 270 15.96 6.20 -10.86
C SER A 270 16.31 5.26 -12.03
N GLY A 271 15.87 5.63 -13.24
CA GLY A 271 16.14 4.89 -14.47
C GLY A 271 15.07 3.87 -14.90
N VAL A 272 13.89 3.89 -14.29
CA VAL A 272 12.76 3.00 -14.62
C VAL A 272 12.13 3.38 -15.96
N THR A 273 11.95 2.40 -16.85
CA THR A 273 11.34 2.56 -18.19
C THR A 273 10.00 1.85 -18.33
N GLY A 274 9.56 1.07 -17.34
CA GLY A 274 8.35 0.25 -17.37
C GLY A 274 8.39 -0.89 -18.38
N THR A 275 9.58 -1.19 -18.92
CA THR A 275 9.78 -2.23 -19.92
C THR A 275 10.41 -3.46 -19.31
N ILE A 276 10.30 -4.59 -20.01
CA ILE A 276 10.95 -5.84 -19.63
C ILE A 276 12.48 -5.73 -19.48
N ALA A 277 13.10 -4.65 -20.00
CA ALA A 277 14.52 -4.38 -19.85
C ALA A 277 14.88 -3.89 -18.43
N ASP A 278 13.95 -3.32 -17.66
CA ASP A 278 14.22 -2.87 -16.29
C ASP A 278 14.59 -4.03 -15.36
N PRO A 279 13.78 -5.11 -15.23
CA PRO A 279 14.16 -6.24 -14.37
C PRO A 279 15.43 -6.94 -14.86
N ILE A 280 15.73 -6.90 -16.17
CA ILE A 280 16.98 -7.43 -16.72
C ILE A 280 18.17 -6.55 -16.31
N ARG A 281 18.04 -5.22 -16.36
CA ARG A 281 19.07 -4.29 -15.91
C ARG A 281 19.28 -4.36 -14.40
N ASP A 282 18.20 -4.47 -13.63
CA ASP A 282 18.28 -4.65 -12.18
C ASP A 282 18.95 -5.98 -11.82
N LEU A 283 18.62 -7.06 -12.52
CA LEU A 283 19.33 -8.33 -12.38
C LEU A 283 20.82 -8.17 -12.67
N VAL A 284 21.19 -7.51 -13.78
CA VAL A 284 22.59 -7.23 -14.10
C VAL A 284 23.26 -6.37 -13.02
N ARG A 285 22.56 -5.41 -12.41
CA ARG A 285 23.06 -4.60 -11.28
C ARG A 285 23.25 -5.42 -10.00
N ILE A 286 22.36 -6.36 -9.70
CA ILE A 286 22.47 -7.25 -8.53
C ILE A 286 23.68 -8.18 -8.67
N ILE A 287 24.00 -8.62 -9.89
CA ILE A 287 25.11 -9.53 -10.18
C ILE A 287 26.44 -8.80 -10.48
N ALA A 288 26.40 -7.55 -10.93
CA ALA A 288 27.62 -6.77 -11.15
C ALA A 288 28.29 -6.40 -9.81
N PRO A 289 29.64 -6.51 -9.70
CA PRO A 289 30.37 -6.16 -8.48
C PRO A 289 30.35 -4.67 -8.12
N ASP A 290 29.82 -3.80 -8.98
CA ASP A 290 29.91 -2.35 -8.83
C ASP A 290 28.55 -1.69 -9.10
N GLY A 291 27.92 -1.16 -8.04
CA GLY A 291 26.84 -0.18 -8.19
C GLY A 291 25.45 -0.57 -7.67
N THR A 292 25.32 -0.89 -6.38
CA THR A 292 24.01 -0.92 -5.68
C THR A 292 24.08 -0.28 -4.29
N SER A 293 24.78 0.85 -4.16
CA SER A 293 24.68 1.68 -2.97
C SER A 293 23.42 2.55 -3.06
N GLU A 294 22.32 2.10 -2.47
CA GLU A 294 21.36 3.04 -1.91
C GLU A 294 21.96 3.51 -0.57
N THR A 295 22.81 4.53 -0.63
CA THR A 295 23.22 5.25 0.57
C THR A 295 21.99 5.92 1.14
N VAL A 296 21.47 5.40 2.26
CA VAL A 296 20.31 5.94 3.02
C VAL A 296 20.64 7.28 3.71
N THR A 297 21.74 7.93 3.33
CA THR A 297 22.13 9.25 3.80
C THR A 297 22.43 10.10 2.58
N ILE A 298 21.50 10.98 2.23
CA ILE A 298 21.74 12.06 1.29
C ILE A 298 22.37 13.22 2.08
N ALA A 299 23.28 13.97 1.47
CA ALA A 299 23.60 15.33 1.93
C ALA A 299 22.29 16.15 2.00
N ASP A 300 22.14 17.10 2.94
CA ASP A 300 20.89 17.86 3.07
C ASP A 300 20.50 18.46 1.69
N PRO A 301 19.36 18.07 1.08
CA PRO A 301 18.97 18.58 -0.22
C PRO A 301 18.72 20.11 -0.20
N ASN A 302 18.57 20.71 0.98
CA ASN A 302 18.45 22.16 1.16
C ASN A 302 19.80 22.90 1.26
N ASP A 303 20.94 22.21 1.34
CA ASP A 303 22.27 22.86 1.48
C ASP A 303 22.86 23.33 0.13
N ASN A 304 22.34 22.85 -1.02
CA ASN A 304 22.82 23.27 -2.33
C ASN A 304 21.67 23.46 -3.35
N PRO A 305 21.16 24.70 -3.52
CA PRO A 305 20.07 25.00 -4.45
C PRO A 305 20.42 24.73 -5.93
N ASN A 306 21.69 24.53 -6.27
CA ASN A 306 22.13 24.20 -7.63
C ASN A 306 22.17 22.68 -7.91
N ASN A 307 21.89 21.84 -6.92
CA ASN A 307 21.90 20.38 -7.04
C ASN A 307 20.67 19.75 -6.36
N ALA A 308 19.53 20.43 -6.44
CA ALA A 308 18.26 19.88 -5.95
C ALA A 308 17.84 18.70 -6.84
N ASP A 309 17.90 17.48 -6.31
CA ASP A 309 17.21 16.34 -6.91
C ASP A 309 15.71 16.66 -6.91
N PRO A 310 15.02 16.69 -8.07
CA PRO A 310 13.58 16.92 -8.13
C PRO A 310 12.74 15.93 -7.30
N ASN A 311 13.33 14.79 -6.93
CA ASN A 311 12.70 13.77 -6.10
C ASN A 311 13.17 13.79 -4.63
N ALA A 312 14.01 14.76 -4.23
CA ALA A 312 14.40 14.90 -2.84
C ALA A 312 13.17 15.27 -1.99
N PRO A 313 13.00 14.66 -0.80
CA PRO A 313 11.89 14.99 0.08
C PRO A 313 12.06 16.42 0.58
N TRP A 314 11.05 17.24 0.35
CA TRP A 314 11.02 18.64 0.76
C TRP A 314 10.73 18.80 2.27
N VAL A 315 10.02 17.82 2.85
CA VAL A 315 9.67 17.75 4.27
C VAL A 315 10.86 17.20 5.04
N ILE A 316 11.46 18.00 5.91
CA ILE A 316 12.55 17.57 6.79
C ILE A 316 12.24 17.99 8.23
N PHE A 317 12.08 17.00 9.11
CA PHE A 317 11.94 17.20 10.54
C PHE A 317 13.32 17.34 11.19
N ARG A 318 13.73 18.60 11.42
CA ARG A 318 15.04 18.96 12.00
C ARG A 318 15.13 18.82 13.52
N ARG A 319 16.32 18.57 14.05
CA ARG A 319 16.56 18.43 15.50
C ARG A 319 16.56 19.81 16.17
N GLY A 320 15.74 19.97 17.21
CA GLY A 320 15.74 21.20 18.04
C GLY A 320 14.96 22.39 17.48
N GLN A 321 14.43 22.29 16.25
CA GLN A 321 13.39 23.22 15.78
C GLN A 321 12.02 22.93 16.41
N HIS A 322 11.86 21.77 17.07
CA HIS A 322 10.56 21.26 17.52
C HIS A 322 10.53 21.07 19.04
N VAL A 323 9.62 21.78 19.70
CA VAL A 323 9.22 21.53 21.09
C VAL A 323 8.07 20.52 21.05
N GLY A 324 8.34 19.26 20.74
CA GLY A 324 7.26 18.26 20.56
C GLY A 324 7.64 16.94 19.92
N LEU A 325 8.72 16.90 19.12
CA LEU A 325 9.15 15.68 18.43
C LEU A 325 9.68 14.63 19.42
N ARG A 326 8.80 13.72 19.86
CA ARG A 326 9.21 12.51 20.59
C ARG A 326 9.56 11.43 19.58
N SER A 327 10.82 11.44 19.15
CA SER A 327 11.32 10.52 18.15
C SER A 327 12.03 9.31 18.75
N LYS A 328 11.65 8.11 18.33
CA LYS A 328 12.41 6.87 18.57
C LYS A 328 12.88 6.28 17.24
N MET A 329 14.19 6.27 17.05
CA MET A 329 14.84 5.60 15.91
C MET A 329 15.27 4.19 16.30
N THR A 330 14.90 3.19 15.51
CA THR A 330 15.40 1.82 15.64
C THR A 330 16.11 1.44 14.35
N ILE A 331 17.35 0.96 14.45
CA ILE A 331 18.12 0.48 13.30
C ILE A 331 18.08 -1.05 13.31
N HIS A 332 17.39 -1.62 12.33
CA HIS A 332 17.32 -3.06 12.10
C HIS A 332 18.50 -3.50 11.26
N LYS A 333 19.25 -4.48 11.75
CA LYS A 333 20.39 -5.03 11.03
C LYS A 333 19.90 -6.04 9.98
N PRO A 334 20.57 -6.14 8.81
CA PRO A 334 20.23 -7.17 7.84
C PRO A 334 20.36 -8.54 8.47
N ILE A 335 19.41 -9.42 8.16
CA ILE A 335 19.43 -10.80 8.63
C ILE A 335 20.38 -11.59 7.71
N GLU A 336 20.09 -11.66 6.41
CA GLU A 336 20.83 -12.50 5.44
C GLU A 336 21.26 -11.73 4.18
N HIS A 337 22.27 -12.27 3.48
CA HIS A 337 22.76 -11.72 2.21
C HIS A 337 22.48 -12.59 0.98
N THR A 338 22.07 -13.85 1.18
CA THR A 338 21.78 -14.78 0.10
C THR A 338 20.41 -15.42 0.34
N ILE A 339 19.59 -15.47 -0.69
CA ILE A 339 18.27 -16.10 -0.66
C ILE A 339 18.22 -17.20 -1.69
N THR A 340 17.73 -18.35 -1.27
CA THR A 340 17.41 -19.46 -2.16
C THR A 340 15.90 -19.54 -2.34
N THR A 341 15.44 -19.70 -3.58
CA THR A 341 14.02 -19.89 -3.89
C THR A 341 13.83 -20.99 -4.92
N GLY A 342 12.66 -21.63 -4.92
CA GLY A 342 12.33 -22.68 -5.88
C GLY A 342 11.37 -23.74 -5.33
N GLY A 343 11.34 -24.90 -5.99
CA GLY A 343 10.50 -26.03 -5.61
C GLY A 343 9.66 -26.64 -6.75
N LYS A 344 9.68 -26.05 -7.95
CA LYS A 344 9.04 -26.63 -9.14
C LYS A 344 9.76 -26.21 -10.43
N SER A 345 9.84 -27.12 -11.41
CA SER A 345 10.38 -26.89 -12.74
C SER A 345 9.39 -26.12 -13.66
N PRO A 346 9.87 -25.44 -14.71
CA PRO A 346 9.01 -24.69 -15.65
C PRO A 346 8.06 -25.59 -16.47
N ASP A 347 6.78 -25.68 -16.08
CA ASP A 347 5.76 -26.43 -16.83
C ASP A 347 5.29 -25.75 -18.14
N ALA A 348 5.59 -24.49 -18.40
CA ALA A 348 5.03 -23.80 -19.57
C ALA A 348 5.93 -22.70 -20.11
N ILE A 349 6.87 -23.12 -20.95
CA ILE A 349 7.65 -22.24 -21.78
C ILE A 349 6.77 -21.69 -22.93
N ASN A 350 6.03 -20.59 -22.70
CA ASN A 350 5.38 -19.84 -23.79
C ASN A 350 5.82 -18.38 -23.87
N GLN A 351 6.54 -18.13 -24.98
CA GLN A 351 6.98 -16.91 -25.69
C GLN A 351 7.50 -15.68 -24.90
N GLY A 352 6.94 -15.29 -23.76
CA GLY A 352 7.48 -14.21 -22.90
C GLY A 352 8.50 -14.70 -21.87
N ALA A 353 8.20 -15.82 -21.21
CA ALA A 353 9.10 -16.45 -20.24
C ALA A 353 10.41 -16.96 -20.87
N LYS A 354 10.37 -17.39 -22.15
CA LYS A 354 11.55 -17.86 -22.92
C LYS A 354 12.69 -16.85 -22.88
N LEU A 355 12.40 -15.57 -23.07
CA LEU A 355 13.43 -14.55 -23.23
C LEU A 355 14.14 -14.24 -21.91
N ILE A 356 13.37 -14.04 -20.82
CA ILE A 356 13.94 -13.78 -19.48
C ILE A 356 14.64 -15.02 -18.94
N SER A 357 14.03 -16.21 -19.08
CA SER A 357 14.67 -17.46 -18.66
C SER A 357 15.98 -17.70 -19.41
N ASN A 358 16.05 -17.44 -20.72
CA ASN A 358 17.30 -17.60 -21.48
C ASN A 358 18.42 -16.64 -21.03
N ILE A 359 18.07 -15.40 -20.66
CA ILE A 359 19.05 -14.41 -20.14
C ILE A 359 19.54 -14.81 -18.74
N LEU A 360 18.63 -15.21 -17.86
CA LEU A 360 18.96 -15.65 -16.50
C LEU A 360 19.78 -16.95 -16.51
N LEU A 361 19.49 -17.87 -17.43
CA LEU A 361 20.28 -19.09 -17.64
C LEU A 361 21.71 -18.79 -18.11
N GLY A 362 21.89 -17.83 -19.01
CA GLY A 362 23.23 -17.39 -19.42
C GLY A 362 24.02 -16.74 -18.29
N LEU A 363 23.33 -16.00 -17.41
CA LEU A 363 23.94 -15.33 -16.27
C LEU A 363 24.28 -16.31 -15.11
N LEU A 364 23.43 -17.31 -14.85
CA LEU A 364 23.75 -18.41 -13.93
C LEU A 364 24.91 -19.28 -14.46
N GLY A 365 24.91 -19.59 -15.76
CA GLY A 365 25.99 -20.35 -16.42
C GLY A 365 27.35 -19.65 -16.32
N THR A 366 27.38 -18.32 -16.41
CA THR A 366 28.61 -17.53 -16.22
C THR A 366 29.05 -17.48 -14.75
N ALA A 367 28.13 -17.38 -13.79
CA ALA A 367 28.44 -17.35 -12.36
C ALA A 367 29.03 -18.68 -11.81
N ILE A 368 28.63 -19.83 -12.38
CA ILE A 368 29.19 -21.15 -12.03
C ILE A 368 30.38 -21.58 -12.91
N GLY A 369 30.90 -20.68 -13.76
CA GLY A 369 32.07 -20.94 -14.61
C GLY A 369 31.81 -21.88 -15.80
N MET A 370 30.55 -22.09 -16.19
CA MET A 370 30.15 -22.95 -17.29
C MET A 370 29.21 -22.24 -18.29
N PRO A 371 29.74 -21.27 -19.07
CA PRO A 371 28.96 -20.47 -20.01
C PRO A 371 28.43 -21.24 -21.25
N TRP A 372 28.77 -22.53 -21.38
CA TRP A 372 28.45 -23.37 -22.55
C TRP A 372 27.24 -24.30 -22.37
N LEU A 373 26.52 -24.21 -21.25
CA LEU A 373 25.31 -25.02 -21.03
C LEU A 373 24.17 -24.51 -21.91
N THR A 374 24.06 -25.04 -23.13
CA THR A 374 22.99 -24.71 -24.07
C THR A 374 21.80 -25.66 -23.93
N LEU A 375 20.62 -25.13 -24.28
CA LEU A 375 19.33 -25.82 -24.33
C LEU A 375 19.38 -27.02 -25.30
N GLY A 376 19.03 -28.22 -24.82
CA GLY A 376 18.75 -29.38 -25.69
C GLY A 376 19.21 -30.75 -25.19
N ILE A 377 20.05 -30.84 -24.15
CA ILE A 377 20.63 -32.14 -23.70
C ILE A 377 19.85 -32.81 -22.55
N PHE A 378 18.88 -32.13 -21.93
CA PHE A 378 18.25 -32.60 -20.69
C PHE A 378 16.72 -32.69 -20.71
N ASP A 379 16.09 -32.80 -21.88
CA ASP A 379 14.65 -32.61 -22.06
C ASP A 379 13.73 -33.64 -21.37
N LYS A 380 14.20 -34.77 -20.83
CA LYS A 380 13.28 -35.77 -20.18
C LYS A 380 13.77 -36.52 -18.95
N ALA A 381 15.05 -36.44 -18.58
CA ALA A 381 15.58 -37.16 -17.41
C ALA A 381 15.85 -36.24 -16.20
N VAL A 382 15.68 -34.92 -16.39
CA VAL A 382 16.09 -33.90 -15.41
C VAL A 382 15.03 -32.83 -15.21
N GLU A 383 13.80 -33.15 -15.64
CA GLU A 383 12.62 -32.27 -15.66
C GLU A 383 12.12 -31.87 -14.26
N ASP A 384 12.81 -32.26 -13.18
CA ASP A 384 12.54 -31.85 -11.79
C ASP A 384 13.82 -31.61 -10.94
N VAL A 385 15.02 -31.61 -11.55
CA VAL A 385 16.30 -31.59 -10.80
C VAL A 385 17.22 -30.46 -11.23
N ILE A 386 17.17 -30.06 -12.50
CA ILE A 386 17.96 -28.93 -13.02
C ILE A 386 17.06 -27.68 -13.05
N LEU A 387 17.52 -26.59 -12.43
CA LEU A 387 16.84 -25.27 -12.36
C LEU A 387 15.57 -25.23 -11.48
N ALA A 388 15.35 -26.24 -10.65
CA ALA A 388 14.32 -26.17 -9.61
C ALA A 388 14.63 -25.12 -8.53
N TRP A 389 15.88 -24.66 -8.44
CA TRP A 389 16.41 -23.77 -7.40
C TRP A 389 17.20 -22.62 -8.01
N ALA A 390 16.96 -21.40 -7.52
CA ALA A 390 17.71 -20.20 -7.85
C ALA A 390 18.30 -19.57 -6.57
N ILE A 391 19.54 -19.09 -6.67
CA ILE A 391 20.25 -18.41 -5.57
C ILE A 391 20.46 -16.95 -5.98
N PHE A 392 19.96 -16.04 -5.16
CA PHE A 392 20.14 -14.61 -5.31
C PHE A 392 21.06 -14.11 -4.19
N THR A 393 22.16 -13.43 -4.53
CA THR A 393 23.13 -12.92 -3.54
C THR A 393 23.36 -11.43 -3.74
N ASP A 394 23.21 -10.67 -2.66
CA ASP A 394 23.64 -9.28 -2.60
C ASP A 394 25.12 -9.24 -2.16
N HIS A 395 26.02 -9.13 -3.14
CA HIS A 395 27.47 -9.18 -2.93
C HIS A 395 27.99 -8.02 -2.08
N GLN A 396 27.40 -6.84 -2.20
CA GLN A 396 27.82 -5.70 -1.40
C GLN A 396 27.34 -5.82 0.04
N ARG A 397 26.11 -6.28 0.27
CA ARG A 397 25.62 -6.57 1.62
C ARG A 397 26.46 -7.65 2.28
N LYS A 398 26.81 -8.71 1.56
CA LYS A 398 27.75 -9.74 2.04
C LYS A 398 29.09 -9.15 2.47
N ALA A 399 29.67 -8.25 1.67
CA ALA A 399 30.90 -7.55 2.02
C ALA A 399 30.74 -6.65 3.27
N ARG A 400 29.63 -5.92 3.38
CA ARG A 400 29.30 -5.03 4.52
C ARG A 400 29.01 -5.79 5.81
N MET A 401 28.37 -6.96 5.75
CA MET A 401 28.04 -7.77 6.92
C MET A 401 29.25 -8.52 7.48
N GLY A 402 30.31 -8.71 6.68
CA GLY A 402 31.54 -9.37 7.11
C GLY A 402 31.44 -10.89 7.25
N PRO A 403 32.51 -11.55 7.72
CA PRO A 403 32.66 -13.01 7.65
C PRO A 403 31.73 -13.81 8.59
N TYR A 404 31.16 -13.15 9.61
CA TYR A 404 30.28 -13.76 10.61
C TYR A 404 28.78 -13.48 10.35
N SER A 405 28.43 -12.99 9.15
CA SER A 405 27.05 -12.72 8.74
C SER A 405 26.19 -13.99 8.72
N HIS A 406 24.87 -13.87 8.97
CA HIS A 406 23.97 -14.96 8.59
C HIS A 406 23.97 -15.06 7.06
N LYS A 407 24.21 -16.28 6.57
CA LYS A 407 24.66 -16.49 5.19
C LYS A 407 23.50 -16.63 4.23
N SER A 408 22.52 -17.47 4.56
CA SER A 408 21.47 -17.85 3.62
C SER A 408 20.16 -18.17 4.30
N GLY A 409 19.05 -17.70 3.71
CA GLY A 409 17.70 -18.18 4.00
C GLY A 409 16.97 -18.63 2.75
N PHE A 410 15.70 -18.94 2.95
CA PHE A 410 14.88 -19.65 1.99
C PHE A 410 13.50 -19.01 1.86
N GLU A 411 13.09 -18.70 0.63
CA GLU A 411 11.78 -18.14 0.33
C GLU A 411 10.99 -19.10 -0.55
N THR A 412 9.88 -19.61 -0.01
CA THR A 412 8.94 -20.46 -0.73
C THR A 412 8.01 -19.58 -1.54
N GLY A 413 8.09 -19.68 -2.87
CA GLY A 413 7.07 -19.13 -3.77
C GLY A 413 6.61 -20.23 -4.70
N GLY A 414 5.30 -20.36 -4.91
CA GLY A 414 4.67 -21.43 -5.69
C GLY A 414 4.99 -21.44 -7.19
N GLY A 415 6.05 -20.75 -7.60
CA GLY A 415 6.44 -20.53 -8.99
C GLY A 415 7.79 -21.14 -9.35
N VAL A 416 7.99 -21.24 -10.65
CA VAL A 416 9.22 -21.69 -11.30
C VAL A 416 10.40 -20.80 -10.87
N ALA A 417 11.48 -21.39 -10.34
CA ALA A 417 12.62 -20.62 -9.79
C ALA A 417 13.30 -19.69 -10.81
N VAL A 418 13.27 -20.05 -12.10
CA VAL A 418 13.94 -19.35 -13.21
C VAL A 418 12.91 -18.76 -14.18
N SER A 419 11.81 -18.22 -13.66
CA SER A 419 10.82 -17.43 -14.39
C SER A 419 10.85 -15.96 -13.94
N PRO A 420 10.15 -15.04 -14.64
CA PRO A 420 9.96 -13.66 -14.17
C PRO A 420 9.34 -13.59 -12.76
N SER A 421 8.43 -14.52 -12.41
CA SER A 421 7.86 -14.63 -11.07
C SER A 421 8.86 -15.15 -10.04
N GLY A 422 9.71 -16.12 -10.37
CA GLY A 422 10.80 -16.59 -9.51
C GLY A 422 11.85 -15.51 -9.20
N LEU A 423 12.13 -14.64 -10.18
CA LEU A 423 13.02 -13.49 -10.01
C LEU A 423 12.41 -12.43 -9.08
N GLN A 424 11.11 -12.19 -9.20
CA GLN A 424 10.39 -11.31 -8.28
C GLN A 424 10.41 -11.88 -6.84
N ILE A 425 10.21 -13.20 -6.66
CA ILE A 425 10.32 -13.85 -5.34
C ILE A 425 11.74 -13.70 -4.77
N GLY A 426 12.78 -13.90 -5.58
CA GLY A 426 14.17 -13.70 -5.17
C GLY A 426 14.46 -12.26 -4.74
N ARG A 427 13.92 -11.28 -5.47
CA ARG A 427 14.01 -9.85 -5.14
C ARG A 427 13.27 -9.52 -3.84
N VAL A 428 12.06 -10.04 -3.67
CA VAL A 428 11.26 -9.92 -2.45
C VAL A 428 12.00 -10.54 -1.25
N GLY A 429 12.65 -11.70 -1.43
CA GLY A 429 13.45 -12.31 -0.36
C GLY A 429 14.67 -11.49 0.04
N LEU A 430 15.45 -11.00 -0.93
CA LEU A 430 16.58 -10.12 -0.65
C LEU A 430 16.13 -8.81 0.02
N TRP A 431 14.91 -8.37 -0.30
CA TRP A 431 14.27 -7.21 0.31
C TRP A 431 13.83 -7.48 1.76
N LYS A 432 13.18 -8.60 2.05
CA LYS A 432 12.76 -9.00 3.42
C LYS A 432 13.93 -9.09 4.40
N THR A 433 15.09 -9.52 3.92
CA THR A 433 16.27 -9.77 4.76
C THR A 433 17.22 -8.59 4.91
N ARG A 434 16.90 -7.44 4.31
CA ARG A 434 17.75 -6.24 4.37
C ARG A 434 17.69 -5.55 5.72
N GLY A 435 18.73 -4.79 6.03
CA GLY A 435 18.70 -3.87 7.17
C GLY A 435 17.94 -2.60 6.80
N TYR A 436 17.17 -2.08 7.72
CA TYR A 436 16.36 -0.88 7.52
C TYR A 436 16.33 -0.05 8.80
N VAL A 437 15.82 1.17 8.69
CA VAL A 437 15.62 2.07 9.83
C VAL A 437 14.12 2.28 10.00
N SER A 438 13.63 2.13 11.23
CA SER A 438 12.28 2.56 11.61
C SER A 438 12.36 3.79 12.51
N PHE A 439 11.39 4.69 12.38
CA PHE A 439 11.36 5.97 13.08
C PHE A 439 9.95 6.24 13.61
N ALA A 440 9.65 5.94 14.87
CA ALA A 440 8.38 6.41 15.43
C ALA A 440 8.55 7.88 15.83
N ALA A 441 7.67 8.77 15.36
CA ALA A 441 7.65 10.16 15.80
C ALA A 441 6.24 10.64 16.09
N GLU A 442 6.00 10.99 17.35
CA GLU A 442 4.87 11.83 17.69
C GLU A 442 5.22 13.26 17.28
N VAL A 443 4.37 13.88 16.47
CA VAL A 443 4.52 15.25 15.99
C VAL A 443 3.26 15.99 16.39
N ASP A 444 3.42 17.06 17.15
CA ASP A 444 2.30 17.94 17.46
C ASP A 444 1.75 18.54 16.15
N ASP A 445 0.43 18.63 16.06
CA ASP A 445 -0.21 19.09 14.83
C ASP A 445 0.26 20.50 14.43
N ASN A 446 0.45 20.69 13.13
CA ASN A 446 0.97 21.91 12.51
C ASN A 446 2.38 22.38 12.97
N ALA A 447 3.22 21.47 13.48
CA ALA A 447 4.57 21.81 13.94
C ALA A 447 5.68 21.07 13.14
N PRO A 448 6.13 21.53 11.95
CA PRO A 448 5.68 22.68 11.14
C PRO A 448 4.86 22.28 9.89
N PHE A 449 4.63 20.98 9.69
CA PHE A 449 3.95 20.45 8.51
C PHE A 449 2.55 19.94 8.91
N ALA A 450 1.55 20.28 8.10
CA ALA A 450 0.16 19.92 8.35
C ALA A 450 -0.23 18.68 7.52
N MET A 451 -0.93 17.74 8.16
CA MET A 451 -1.43 16.53 7.53
C MET A 451 -2.53 16.84 6.50
N GLY A 452 -2.53 16.12 5.38
CA GLY A 452 -3.44 16.35 4.24
C GLY A 452 -3.09 17.55 3.37
N ARG A 453 -2.11 18.38 3.77
CA ARG A 453 -1.68 19.56 2.99
C ARG A 453 -0.20 19.49 2.63
N HIS A 454 0.66 19.36 3.64
CA HIS A 454 2.11 19.32 3.47
C HIS A 454 2.61 17.87 3.49
N ILE A 455 2.06 17.08 4.41
CA ILE A 455 2.38 15.67 4.57
C ILE A 455 1.14 14.81 4.37
N ASP A 456 1.34 13.59 3.88
CA ASP A 456 0.30 12.59 3.69
C ASP A 456 0.91 11.18 3.83
N VAL A 457 0.08 10.18 4.04
CA VAL A 457 0.54 8.78 4.14
C VAL A 457 1.17 8.35 2.82
N GLY A 458 2.31 7.66 2.89
CA GLY A 458 3.04 7.13 1.74
C GLY A 458 4.11 8.05 1.15
N ILE A 459 4.15 9.35 1.51
CA ILE A 459 5.20 10.26 1.02
C ILE A 459 6.54 10.02 1.73
N SER A 460 7.64 10.37 1.07
CA SER A 460 8.97 10.40 1.69
C SER A 460 9.21 11.70 2.45
N ALA A 461 9.75 11.59 3.67
CA ALA A 461 10.15 12.69 4.54
C ALA A 461 11.56 12.45 5.11
N GLY A 462 12.26 13.53 5.42
CA GLY A 462 13.57 13.53 6.07
C GLY A 462 13.46 13.71 7.59
N PHE A 463 14.31 13.02 8.34
CA PHE A 463 14.35 13.07 9.79
C PHE A 463 15.78 13.26 10.26
N GLU A 464 16.05 14.38 10.93
CA GLU A 464 17.38 14.69 11.45
C GLU A 464 17.58 14.00 12.80
N ILE A 465 18.52 13.05 12.85
CA ILE A 465 18.81 12.28 14.06
C ILE A 465 20.33 12.25 14.24
N GLY A 466 20.78 12.77 15.39
CA GLY A 466 22.20 13.07 15.58
C GLY A 466 22.62 14.23 14.67
N ASN A 467 23.63 14.02 13.82
CA ASN A 467 24.13 15.01 12.85
C ASN A 467 23.92 14.54 11.40
N ARG A 468 22.86 13.74 11.15
CA ARG A 468 22.54 13.20 9.82
C ARG A 468 21.04 13.25 9.58
N VAL A 469 20.66 13.49 8.33
CA VAL A 469 19.26 13.38 7.87
C VAL A 469 19.05 11.97 7.30
N TRP A 470 18.04 11.29 7.84
CA TRP A 470 17.58 9.99 7.39
C TRP A 470 16.33 10.17 6.55
N LEU A 471 16.26 9.53 5.39
CA LEU A 471 15.05 9.55 4.57
C LEU A 471 14.21 8.31 4.85
N SER A 472 12.93 8.51 5.08
CA SER A 472 11.96 7.44 5.32
C SER A 472 10.57 7.86 4.83
N ASN A 473 9.69 6.90 4.62
CA ASN A 473 8.30 7.19 4.28
C ASN A 473 7.44 7.35 5.54
N ILE A 474 6.37 8.13 5.43
CA ILE A 474 5.30 8.17 6.44
C ILE A 474 4.44 6.92 6.22
N SER A 475 4.44 6.01 7.18
CA SER A 475 3.81 4.69 7.05
C SER A 475 2.36 4.67 7.53
N ALA A 476 2.06 5.42 8.58
CA ALA A 476 0.71 5.58 9.09
C ALA A 476 0.56 6.94 9.75
N ALA A 477 -0.67 7.43 9.78
CA ALA A 477 -1.06 8.63 10.50
C ALA A 477 -2.35 8.35 11.26
N ARG A 478 -2.33 8.57 12.58
CA ARG A 478 -3.51 8.45 13.44
C ARG A 478 -3.89 9.80 13.99
N ARG A 479 -5.19 10.11 13.97
CA ARG A 479 -5.75 11.30 14.62
C ARG A 479 -6.69 10.85 15.72
N SER A 480 -6.55 11.44 16.90
CA SER A 480 -7.37 11.09 18.07
C SER A 480 -7.70 12.33 18.90
N TRP A 481 -8.90 12.38 19.47
CA TRP A 481 -9.33 13.41 20.41
C TRP A 481 -10.34 12.87 21.42
N SER A 482 -10.52 13.61 22.52
CA SER A 482 -11.55 13.35 23.52
C SER A 482 -12.09 14.65 24.09
N ARG A 483 -13.07 14.57 24.98
CA ARG A 483 -13.59 15.77 25.68
C ARG A 483 -12.54 16.52 26.51
N THR A 484 -11.46 15.86 26.91
CA THR A 484 -10.39 16.44 27.74
C THR A 484 -9.10 16.69 26.97
N GLU A 485 -8.95 16.12 25.78
CA GLU A 485 -7.72 16.18 24.97
C GLU A 485 -8.03 16.74 23.58
N ALA A 486 -7.27 17.76 23.18
CA ALA A 486 -7.39 18.35 21.85
C ALA A 486 -6.98 17.35 20.75
N PRO A 487 -7.50 17.50 19.53
CA PRO A 487 -7.09 16.68 18.39
C PRO A 487 -5.58 16.74 18.16
N ALA A 488 -4.96 15.57 18.06
CA ALA A 488 -3.53 15.44 17.80
C ALA A 488 -3.25 14.37 16.74
N TRP A 489 -2.24 14.62 15.92
CA TRP A 489 -1.71 13.62 14.98
C TRP A 489 -0.59 12.81 15.61
N GLN A 490 -0.58 11.52 15.34
CA GLN A 490 0.52 10.62 15.63
C GLN A 490 1.01 10.04 14.31
N LEU A 491 2.29 10.28 14.00
CA LEU A 491 2.88 9.86 12.73
C LEU A 491 3.79 8.65 12.95
N ALA A 492 3.44 7.52 12.35
CA ALA A 492 4.38 6.43 12.22
C ALA A 492 5.23 6.69 10.98
N VAL A 493 6.54 6.69 11.16
CA VAL A 493 7.49 6.84 10.07
C VAL A 493 8.37 5.61 10.03
N GLY A 494 8.63 5.15 8.83
CA GLY A 494 9.45 3.98 8.66
C GLY A 494 9.28 3.46 7.27
N ASP A 495 10.02 2.39 7.00
CA ASP A 495 9.59 1.53 5.93
C ASP A 495 8.27 0.88 6.38
N TYR A 496 7.14 1.35 5.84
CA TYR A 496 5.81 0.74 6.02
C TYR A 496 5.81 -0.76 5.73
N ARG A 497 6.80 -1.22 4.95
CA ARG A 497 7.09 -2.61 4.60
C ARG A 497 7.70 -3.43 5.76
N ALA A 498 7.89 -2.82 6.93
CA ALA A 498 8.53 -3.45 8.08
C ALA A 498 7.87 -3.15 9.44
N LEU A 499 6.75 -2.41 9.44
CA LEU A 499 5.84 -2.36 10.59
C LEU A 499 4.95 -3.61 10.56
N GLU A 500 5.57 -4.78 10.72
CA GLU A 500 4.94 -5.76 11.59
C GLU A 500 5.35 -5.38 13.02
N PRO A 501 4.39 -5.09 13.91
CA PRO A 501 4.69 -5.16 15.33
C PRO A 501 5.24 -6.56 15.60
N ASP A 502 6.47 -6.62 16.11
CA ASP A 502 7.19 -7.84 16.54
C ASP A 502 6.54 -8.45 17.81
N GLY A 503 5.20 -8.50 17.82
CA GLY A 503 4.37 -8.85 18.96
C GLY A 503 2.89 -9.13 18.63
N THR A 504 2.43 -9.06 17.37
CA THR A 504 0.99 -9.32 17.10
C THR A 504 0.67 -9.94 15.74
N ARG A 505 1.58 -10.73 15.15
CA ARG A 505 1.21 -11.72 14.11
C ARG A 505 1.07 -13.17 14.64
N ALA A 506 1.38 -13.40 15.91
CA ALA A 506 1.22 -14.70 16.58
C ALA A 506 0.02 -14.80 17.54
N LEU A 507 -0.74 -13.73 17.80
CA LEU A 507 -1.79 -13.72 18.84
C LEU A 507 -3.23 -13.56 18.35
N ARG A 508 -3.47 -13.36 17.04
CA ARG A 508 -4.83 -13.51 16.44
C ARG A 508 -4.97 -14.68 15.46
N TYR A 509 -3.86 -15.27 14.98
CA TYR A 509 -3.91 -16.57 14.29
C TYR A 509 -3.79 -17.79 15.22
N VAL A 510 -3.51 -17.58 16.52
CA VAL A 510 -3.44 -18.67 17.52
C VAL A 510 -4.75 -18.85 18.30
N ASN A 511 -5.62 -17.85 18.40
CA ASN A 511 -6.91 -18.01 19.08
C ASN A 511 -8.05 -18.56 18.20
N THR A 512 -7.90 -18.53 16.87
CA THR A 512 -8.88 -19.14 15.94
C THR A 512 -8.51 -20.58 15.52
N LEU A 513 -7.24 -20.99 15.69
CA LEU A 513 -6.78 -22.37 15.45
C LEU A 513 -6.78 -23.26 16.71
N THR A 514 -6.81 -22.69 17.92
CA THR A 514 -6.86 -23.48 19.17
C THR A 514 -8.30 -23.79 19.64
N GLY A 515 -9.32 -23.08 19.11
CA GLY A 515 -10.74 -23.43 19.27
C GLY A 515 -11.20 -24.57 18.36
N ALA A 516 -10.72 -24.61 17.11
CA ALA A 516 -11.10 -25.63 16.13
C ALA A 516 -10.39 -26.99 16.32
N VAL A 517 -9.30 -27.06 17.10
CA VAL A 517 -8.61 -28.32 17.42
C VAL A 517 -9.04 -28.92 18.78
N ARG A 518 -9.72 -28.16 19.65
CA ARG A 518 -10.33 -28.71 20.89
C ARG A 518 -11.75 -29.24 20.71
N GLN A 519 -12.48 -28.85 19.66
CA GLN A 519 -13.86 -29.31 19.43
C GLN A 519 -13.97 -30.59 18.57
N ILE A 520 -12.85 -31.11 18.05
CA ILE A 520 -12.78 -32.42 17.36
C ILE A 520 -12.15 -33.51 18.26
N SER A 521 -11.72 -33.15 19.48
CA SER A 521 -11.19 -34.08 20.50
C SER A 521 -12.15 -34.37 21.66
N SER A 522 -13.36 -33.80 21.69
CA SER A 522 -14.37 -34.07 22.72
C SER A 522 -15.72 -34.55 22.18
N SER A 523 -15.75 -35.07 20.95
CA SER A 523 -16.89 -35.81 20.40
C SER A 523 -16.47 -37.21 19.93
N THR A 524 -15.73 -37.91 20.80
CA THR A 524 -15.75 -39.38 20.86
C THR A 524 -16.43 -39.80 22.15
#